data_AF-A0A7R8WVD0-F1
#
_entry.id   AF-A0A7R8WVD0-F1
#
_cell.length_a   1.000
_cell.length_b   1.000
_cell.length_c   1.000
_cell.angle_alpha   90.00
_cell.angle_beta   90.00
_cell.angle_gamma   90.00
#
_symmetry.space_group_name_H-M   'P 1'
#
loop_
_entity.id
_entity.type
_entity.pdbx_description
1 polymer ?
#
loop_
_entity_poly.entity_id
_entity_poly.type
_entity_poly.pdbx_seq_one_letter_code
_entity_poly.pdbx_strand_id
1 'polypeptide(L)'
;MEDVRKAFPPLSESSIRKRLKLCSDFRRTGIDSNWWVLRSDFRLPPEEELRAMVTPEQCCAYFSMIAAEQRLRDAGYGDAFILTQAEEDDEDIQLKMDDEVKCAPWNTTRAYIQAVKGKCLLQLAGPGDPTGCGEGFSYIRVPNKPQTNKEEIVQEKRIVTG
;
A
#
# COMPACT_ATOMS: atom_id res chain seq x y z
N MET A 1 -21.57 20.17 -2.17
CA MET A 1 -20.10 20.42 -2.24
C MET A 1 -19.51 20.36 -0.83
N GLU A 2 -20.12 21.05 0.12
CA GLU A 2 -19.75 21.02 1.52
C GLU A 2 -19.75 19.60 2.12
N ASP A 3 -20.76 18.78 1.83
CA ASP A 3 -20.86 17.40 2.34
C ASP A 3 -19.65 16.53 1.94
N VAL A 4 -19.26 16.59 0.66
CA VAL A 4 -18.12 15.85 0.13
C VAL A 4 -16.82 16.37 0.74
N ARG A 5 -16.69 17.69 0.92
CA ARG A 5 -15.50 18.28 1.57
C ARG A 5 -15.38 17.84 3.03
N LYS A 6 -16.49 17.74 3.75
CA LYS A 6 -16.54 17.25 5.13
C LYS A 6 -16.13 15.78 5.23
N ALA A 7 -16.55 14.95 4.27
CA ALA A 7 -16.20 13.53 4.22
C ALA A 7 -14.75 13.27 3.75
N PHE A 8 -14.18 14.17 2.93
CA PHE A 8 -12.81 14.06 2.42
C PHE A 8 -11.94 15.29 2.75
N PRO A 9 -11.65 15.57 4.04
CA PRO A 9 -10.88 16.75 4.44
C PRO A 9 -9.50 16.89 3.78
N PRO A 10 -8.73 15.80 3.53
CA PRO A 10 -7.43 15.91 2.86
C PRO A 10 -7.51 16.30 1.38
N LEU A 11 -8.67 16.13 0.73
CA LEU A 11 -8.81 16.42 -0.68
C LEU A 11 -9.03 17.91 -0.92
N SER A 12 -8.19 18.49 -1.78
CA SER A 12 -8.41 19.86 -2.25
C SER A 12 -9.72 19.97 -3.02
N GLU A 13 -10.36 21.12 -2.93
CA GLU A 13 -11.61 21.38 -3.66
C GLU A 13 -11.43 21.20 -5.17
N SER A 14 -10.27 21.60 -5.73
CA SER A 14 -9.94 21.39 -7.14
C SER A 14 -10.00 19.92 -7.54
N SER A 15 -9.45 19.02 -6.72
CA SER A 15 -9.50 17.57 -6.95
C SER A 15 -10.93 17.03 -6.94
N ILE A 16 -11.76 17.50 -6.01
CA ILE A 16 -13.18 17.09 -5.95
C ILE A 16 -13.94 17.61 -7.18
N ARG A 17 -13.73 18.87 -7.57
CA ARG A 17 -14.36 19.48 -8.75
C ARG A 17 -13.99 18.74 -10.04
N LYS A 18 -12.75 18.27 -10.18
CA LYS A 18 -12.33 17.45 -11.34
C LYS A 18 -13.18 16.18 -11.49
N ARG A 19 -13.50 15.50 -10.38
CA ARG A 19 -14.35 14.30 -10.39
C ARG A 19 -15.81 14.63 -10.67
N LEU A 20 -16.35 15.68 -10.04
CA LEU A 20 -17.76 16.08 -10.21
C LEU A 20 -18.08 16.54 -11.64
N LYS A 21 -17.14 17.21 -12.32
CA LYS A 21 -17.32 17.67 -13.72
C LYS A 21 -17.59 16.54 -14.72
N LEU A 22 -17.27 15.29 -14.39
CA LEU A 22 -17.52 14.15 -15.27
C LEU A 22 -19.02 13.79 -15.34
N CYS A 23 -19.79 14.06 -14.29
CA CYS A 23 -21.18 13.63 -14.16
C CYS A 23 -22.17 14.76 -13.84
N SER A 24 -21.70 15.94 -13.46
CA SER A 24 -22.55 17.03 -12.95
C SER A 24 -22.10 18.41 -13.43
N ASP A 25 -23.09 19.30 -13.53
CA ASP A 25 -22.91 20.71 -13.85
C ASP A 25 -23.05 21.57 -12.60
N PHE A 26 -22.21 22.60 -12.50
CA PHE A 26 -22.26 23.54 -11.39
C PHE A 26 -23.35 24.60 -11.63
N ARG A 27 -24.30 24.71 -10.69
CA ARG A 27 -25.38 25.69 -10.72
C ARG A 27 -25.30 26.60 -9.49
N ARG A 28 -25.29 27.91 -9.74
CA ARG A 28 -25.40 28.93 -8.69
C ARG A 28 -26.86 29.31 -8.50
N THR A 29 -27.35 29.21 -7.28
CA THR A 29 -28.75 29.52 -6.93
C THR A 29 -28.72 30.52 -5.78
N GLY A 30 -28.95 31.80 -6.08
CA GLY A 30 -28.94 32.86 -5.08
C GLY A 30 -27.55 33.19 -4.51
N ILE A 31 -27.56 33.86 -3.35
CA ILE A 31 -26.39 34.55 -2.77
C ILE A 31 -25.36 33.57 -2.19
N ASP A 32 -25.76 32.41 -1.64
CA ASP A 32 -24.84 31.46 -0.99
C ASP A 32 -25.12 29.96 -1.28
N SER A 33 -26.07 29.63 -2.18
CA SER A 33 -26.44 28.23 -2.43
C SER A 33 -25.92 27.71 -3.77
N ASN A 34 -24.79 27.00 -3.70
CA ASN A 34 -24.14 26.40 -4.86
C ASN A 34 -24.41 24.90 -4.92
N TRP A 35 -25.00 24.42 -6.02
CA TRP A 35 -25.36 23.02 -6.19
C TRP A 35 -24.63 22.40 -7.39
N TRP A 36 -24.30 21.12 -7.24
CA TRP A 36 -23.87 20.27 -8.36
C TRP A 36 -25.07 19.47 -8.80
N VAL A 37 -25.57 19.76 -9.99
CA VAL A 37 -26.76 19.13 -10.56
C VAL A 37 -26.29 18.06 -11.54
N LEU A 38 -26.80 16.84 -11.38
CA LEU A 38 -26.48 15.75 -12.29
C LEU A 38 -26.87 16.13 -13.73
N ARG A 39 -25.99 15.85 -14.69
CA ARG A 39 -26.30 16.11 -16.09
C ARG A 39 -27.43 15.19 -16.57
N SER A 40 -28.32 15.70 -17.40
CA SER A 40 -29.46 14.92 -17.92
C SER A 40 -29.05 13.79 -18.87
N ASP A 41 -27.86 13.91 -19.47
CA ASP A 41 -27.26 12.89 -20.36
C ASP A 41 -26.36 11.90 -19.62
N PHE A 42 -26.20 12.04 -18.30
CA PHE A 42 -25.38 11.14 -17.50
C PHE A 42 -26.22 10.01 -16.91
N ARG A 43 -25.93 8.76 -17.31
CA ARG A 43 -26.49 7.58 -16.67
C ARG A 43 -25.78 7.35 -15.33
N LEU A 44 -26.49 7.62 -14.24
CA LEU A 44 -26.00 7.25 -12.91
C LEU A 44 -25.91 5.71 -12.81
N PRO A 45 -24.74 5.14 -12.48
CA PRO A 45 -24.62 3.69 -12.31
C PRO A 45 -25.56 3.18 -11.20
N PRO A 46 -26.28 2.06 -11.41
CA PRO A 46 -27.09 1.44 -10.37
C PRO A 46 -26.22 0.85 -9.26
N GLU A 47 -26.85 0.53 -8.13
CA GLU A 47 -26.19 0.02 -6.92
C GLU A 47 -25.22 -1.15 -7.19
N GLU A 48 -25.62 -2.10 -8.03
CA GLU A 48 -24.79 -3.27 -8.34
C GLU A 48 -23.49 -2.89 -9.07
N GLU A 49 -23.57 -1.94 -10.02
CA GLU A 49 -22.39 -1.43 -10.71
C GLU A 49 -21.49 -0.65 -9.74
N LEU A 50 -22.08 0.16 -8.84
CA LEU A 50 -21.33 0.91 -7.84
C LEU A 50 -20.57 -0.01 -6.87
N ARG A 51 -21.19 -1.10 -6.41
CA ARG A 51 -20.54 -2.10 -5.54
C ARG A 51 -19.41 -2.85 -6.24
N ALA A 52 -19.52 -3.09 -7.54
CA ALA A 52 -18.46 -3.71 -8.32
C ALA A 52 -17.26 -2.78 -8.54
N MET A 53 -17.40 -1.45 -8.41
CA MET A 53 -16.30 -0.50 -8.61
C MET A 53 -15.25 -0.53 -7.50
N VAL A 54 -15.67 -0.74 -6.25
CA VAL A 54 -14.76 -0.75 -5.08
C VAL A 54 -15.19 -1.85 -4.11
N THR A 55 -14.34 -2.84 -3.92
CA THR A 55 -14.63 -3.94 -2.98
C THR A 55 -14.15 -3.62 -1.56
N PRO A 56 -14.74 -4.23 -0.53
CA PRO A 56 -14.26 -4.08 0.84
C PRO A 56 -12.79 -4.45 1.02
N GLU A 57 -12.30 -5.46 0.30
CA GLU A 57 -10.91 -5.91 0.38
C GLU A 57 -9.93 -4.86 -0.13
N GLN A 58 -10.29 -4.13 -1.20
CA GLN A 58 -9.49 -3.01 -1.71
C GLN A 58 -9.41 -1.88 -0.67
N CYS A 59 -10.51 -1.59 0.04
CA CYS A 59 -10.51 -0.63 1.14
C CYS A 59 -9.61 -1.09 2.29
N CYS A 60 -9.67 -2.36 2.69
CA CYS A 60 -8.81 -2.92 3.74
C CYS A 60 -7.32 -2.80 3.37
N ALA A 61 -6.96 -3.09 2.12
CA ALA A 61 -5.59 -2.93 1.65
C ALA A 61 -5.11 -1.47 1.75
N TYR A 62 -5.94 -0.52 1.30
CA TYR A 62 -5.63 0.91 1.41
C TYR A 62 -5.53 1.37 2.88
N PHE A 63 -6.43 0.92 3.75
CA PHE A 63 -6.39 1.25 5.18
C PHE A 63 -5.16 0.70 5.88
N SER A 64 -4.74 -0.52 5.54
CA SER A 64 -3.48 -1.09 6.05
C SER A 64 -2.27 -0.28 5.61
N MET A 65 -2.26 0.19 4.36
CA MET A 65 -1.19 1.02 3.80
C MET A 65 -1.07 2.35 4.56
N ILE A 66 -2.14 3.15 4.62
CA ILE A 66 -2.08 4.48 5.27
C ILE A 66 -1.80 4.37 6.78
N ALA A 67 -2.25 3.31 7.44
CA ALA A 67 -1.97 3.09 8.86
C ALA A 67 -0.49 2.75 9.10
N ALA A 68 0.11 1.95 8.23
CA ALA A 68 1.53 1.63 8.31
C ALA A 68 2.41 2.83 7.93
N GLU A 69 2.01 3.58 6.90
CA GLU A 69 2.68 4.84 6.53
C GLU A 69 2.71 5.82 7.72
N GLN A 70 1.59 5.99 8.42
CA GLN A 70 1.56 6.86 9.60
C GLN A 70 2.51 6.35 10.69
N ARG A 71 2.53 5.04 11.00
CA ARG A 71 3.46 4.47 11.99
C ARG A 71 4.93 4.67 11.62
N LEU A 72 5.27 4.55 10.34
CA LEU A 72 6.62 4.84 9.85
C LEU A 72 6.98 6.32 10.03
N ARG A 73 6.07 7.24 9.69
CA ARG A 73 6.25 8.68 9.95
C ARG A 73 6.48 8.96 11.44
N ASP A 74 5.69 8.33 12.31
CA ASP A 74 5.81 8.48 13.77
C ASP A 74 7.15 7.92 14.30
N ALA A 75 7.70 6.90 13.64
CA ALA A 75 9.03 6.34 13.93
C ALA A 75 10.20 7.14 13.32
N GLY A 76 9.93 8.25 12.62
CA GLY A 76 10.95 9.14 12.03
C GLY A 76 11.29 8.85 10.57
N TYR A 77 10.62 7.90 9.92
CA TYR A 77 10.77 7.64 8.49
C TYR A 77 9.97 8.66 7.67
N GLY A 78 10.66 9.58 7.00
CA GLY A 78 10.04 10.59 6.16
C GLY A 78 9.59 10.08 4.78
N ASP A 79 8.83 10.91 4.06
CA ASP A 79 8.26 10.58 2.74
C ASP A 79 9.30 10.15 1.69
N ALA A 80 10.53 10.65 1.79
CA ALA A 80 11.64 10.25 0.91
C ALA A 80 12.03 8.77 1.04
N PHE A 81 11.75 8.15 2.19
CA PHE A 81 12.06 6.75 2.47
C PHE A 81 10.88 5.80 2.18
N ILE A 82 9.65 6.34 2.21
CA ILE A 82 8.42 5.59 1.97
C ILE A 82 8.07 5.57 0.47
N LEU A 83 8.41 6.61 -0.30
CA LEU A 83 8.01 6.77 -1.70
C LEU A 83 9.05 6.33 -2.75
N THR A 84 10.24 5.89 -2.33
CA THR A 84 11.26 5.29 -3.23
C THR A 84 10.82 3.94 -3.84
N GLN A 85 9.57 3.54 -3.65
CA GLN A 85 9.01 2.23 -3.95
C GLN A 85 8.50 2.05 -5.39
N ALA A 86 8.74 2.98 -6.31
CA ALA A 86 8.21 2.86 -7.67
C ALA A 86 9.11 2.03 -8.61
N GLU A 87 10.39 1.83 -8.29
CA GLU A 87 11.36 1.13 -9.17
C GLU A 87 12.09 0.00 -8.39
N GLU A 88 11.33 -0.97 -7.89
CA GLU A 88 11.76 -1.97 -6.88
C GLU A 88 12.06 -3.38 -7.42
N ASP A 89 12.69 -3.48 -8.59
CA ASP A 89 13.42 -4.71 -8.95
C ASP A 89 14.95 -4.53 -8.83
N ASP A 90 15.41 -3.39 -8.31
CA ASP A 90 16.82 -3.19 -7.99
C ASP A 90 17.16 -3.84 -6.63
N GLU A 91 17.90 -4.94 -6.69
CA GLU A 91 18.38 -5.69 -5.52
C GLU A 91 19.20 -4.79 -4.58
N ASP A 92 19.93 -3.79 -5.10
CA ASP A 92 20.74 -2.88 -4.28
C ASP A 92 19.87 -1.93 -3.46
N ILE A 93 18.71 -1.53 -3.97
CA ILE A 93 17.75 -0.68 -3.24
C ILE A 93 17.14 -1.48 -2.09
N GLN A 94 16.74 -2.73 -2.35
CA GLN A 94 16.19 -3.62 -1.32
C GLN A 94 17.21 -3.93 -0.21
N LEU A 95 18.49 -4.09 -0.54
CA LEU A 95 19.56 -4.31 0.44
C LEU A 95 19.82 -3.08 1.32
N LYS A 96 19.71 -1.87 0.76
CA LYS A 96 19.94 -0.60 1.46
C LYS A 96 18.72 -0.09 2.23
N MET A 97 17.58 -0.74 2.08
CA MET A 97 16.36 -0.36 2.78
C MET A 97 16.45 -0.75 4.26
N ASP A 98 15.99 0.14 5.13
CA ASP A 98 15.96 -0.12 6.57
C ASP A 98 14.97 -1.23 6.90
N ASP A 99 15.28 -1.99 7.95
CA ASP A 99 14.53 -3.19 8.31
C ASP A 99 13.07 -2.89 8.67
N GLU A 100 12.79 -1.79 9.36
CA GLU A 100 11.42 -1.36 9.67
C GLU A 100 10.60 -1.08 8.40
N VAL A 101 11.24 -0.56 7.35
CA VAL A 101 10.59 -0.29 6.05
C VAL A 101 10.38 -1.58 5.26
N LYS A 102 11.27 -2.57 5.39
CA LYS A 102 11.05 -3.93 4.84
C LYS A 102 9.86 -4.62 5.49
N CYS A 103 9.59 -4.34 6.76
CA CYS A 103 8.44 -4.89 7.50
C CYS A 103 7.10 -4.29 7.09
N ALA A 104 7.09 -3.22 6.29
CA ALA A 104 5.85 -2.57 5.87
C ALA A 104 4.95 -3.50 5.03
N PRO A 105 3.62 -3.37 5.12
CA PRO A 105 2.67 -4.33 4.55
C PRO A 105 2.75 -4.45 3.02
N TRP A 106 3.10 -3.37 2.31
CA TRP A 106 3.28 -3.39 0.86
C TRP A 106 4.53 -4.18 0.42
N ASN A 107 5.55 -4.27 1.27
CA ASN A 107 6.75 -5.05 1.01
C ASN A 107 6.54 -6.53 1.35
N THR A 108 6.06 -6.81 2.56
CA THR A 108 5.85 -8.19 3.05
C THR A 108 4.82 -8.95 2.21
N THR A 109 3.67 -8.35 1.92
CA THR A 109 2.62 -9.01 1.11
C THR A 109 3.07 -9.24 -0.33
N ARG A 110 3.80 -8.30 -0.93
CA ARG A 110 4.35 -8.46 -2.28
C ARG A 110 5.40 -9.57 -2.32
N ALA A 111 6.33 -9.59 -1.36
CA ALA A 111 7.34 -10.63 -1.26
C ALA A 111 6.68 -12.02 -1.14
N TYR A 112 5.68 -12.16 -0.26
CA TYR A 112 4.94 -13.40 -0.08
C TYR A 112 4.24 -13.85 -1.38
N ILE A 113 3.52 -12.94 -2.07
CA ILE A 113 2.84 -13.27 -3.33
C ILE A 113 3.83 -13.70 -4.42
N GLN A 114 5.00 -13.07 -4.49
CA GLN A 114 6.06 -13.46 -5.43
C GLN A 114 6.64 -14.84 -5.09
N ALA A 115 6.85 -15.14 -3.81
CA ALA A 115 7.33 -16.42 -3.34
C ALA A 115 6.34 -17.56 -3.61
N VAL A 116 5.03 -17.33 -3.37
CA VAL A 116 3.96 -18.28 -3.73
C VAL A 116 3.93 -18.56 -5.23
N LYS A 117 4.32 -17.59 -6.07
CA LYS A 117 4.45 -17.74 -7.52
C LYS A 117 5.80 -18.32 -7.96
N GLY A 118 6.67 -18.72 -7.04
CA GLY A 118 8.00 -19.27 -7.32
C GLY A 118 9.01 -18.27 -7.88
N LYS A 119 8.73 -16.95 -7.79
CA LYS A 119 9.57 -15.90 -8.37
C LYS A 119 10.74 -15.49 -7.48
N CYS A 120 10.64 -15.71 -6.17
CA CYS A 120 11.68 -15.42 -5.19
C CYS A 120 11.57 -16.37 -3.99
N LEU A 121 12.54 -16.30 -3.07
CA LEU A 121 12.49 -16.94 -1.77
C LEU A 121 12.23 -15.90 -0.67
N LEU A 122 11.86 -16.38 0.51
CA LEU A 122 11.68 -15.56 1.71
C LEU A 122 12.77 -15.88 2.74
N GLN A 123 13.29 -14.84 3.39
CA GLN A 123 14.13 -14.96 4.57
C GLN A 123 13.23 -15.30 5.76
N LEU A 124 12.96 -16.60 5.99
CA LEU A 124 12.02 -17.05 7.02
C LEU A 124 12.41 -16.63 8.44
N ALA A 125 13.71 -16.58 8.74
CA ALA A 125 14.25 -16.07 10.00
C ALA A 125 15.04 -14.78 9.74
N GLY A 126 14.57 -13.67 10.32
CA GLY A 126 15.14 -12.36 10.06
C GLY A 126 14.39 -11.25 10.79
N PRO A 127 14.77 -9.98 10.55
CA PRO A 127 14.18 -8.83 11.24
C PRO A 127 12.70 -8.61 10.89
N GLY A 128 12.20 -9.25 9.83
CA GLY A 128 10.77 -9.25 9.46
C GLY A 128 9.89 -10.18 10.30
N ASP A 129 10.42 -10.88 11.30
CA ASP A 129 9.64 -11.77 12.16
C ASP A 129 8.81 -10.92 13.16
N PRO A 130 7.47 -10.89 13.01
CA PRO A 130 6.62 -10.07 13.88
C PRO A 130 6.60 -10.53 15.33
N THR A 131 7.08 -11.74 15.64
CA THR A 131 7.14 -12.27 17.02
C THR A 131 8.35 -11.76 17.78
N GLY A 132 9.44 -11.41 17.09
CA GLY A 132 10.72 -11.03 17.69
C GLY A 132 11.42 -12.16 18.46
N CYS A 133 10.91 -13.39 18.42
CA CYS A 133 11.44 -14.54 19.18
C CYS A 133 11.63 -15.82 18.34
N GLY A 134 11.45 -15.76 17.02
CA GLY A 134 11.68 -16.91 16.13
C GLY A 134 10.47 -17.86 16.00
N GLU A 135 9.29 -17.44 16.45
CA GLU A 135 8.05 -18.22 16.33
C GLU A 135 7.19 -17.76 15.14
N GLY A 136 7.64 -16.75 14.39
CA GLY A 136 7.00 -16.25 13.19
C GLY A 136 7.85 -16.40 11.94
N PHE A 137 7.27 -15.98 10.81
CA PHE A 137 7.98 -15.94 9.53
C PHE A 137 8.28 -14.51 9.13
N SER A 138 9.53 -14.26 8.76
CA SER A 138 9.94 -13.02 8.13
C SER A 138 9.64 -13.06 6.63
N TYR A 139 8.89 -12.08 6.13
CA TYR A 139 8.50 -11.95 4.72
C TYR A 139 9.41 -10.97 3.97
N ILE A 140 10.72 -11.15 4.10
CA ILE A 140 11.74 -10.38 3.37
C ILE A 140 12.20 -11.18 2.15
N ARG A 141 12.26 -10.54 0.98
CA ARG A 141 12.65 -11.19 -0.28
C ARG A 141 14.13 -11.56 -0.28
N VAL A 142 14.43 -12.76 -0.76
CA VAL A 142 15.80 -13.26 -1.01
C VAL A 142 15.89 -13.75 -2.46
N PRO A 143 16.98 -13.45 -3.19
CA PRO A 143 17.18 -13.95 -4.54
C PRO A 143 17.28 -15.49 -4.59
N ASN A 144 16.83 -16.08 -5.70
CA ASN A 144 16.87 -17.53 -5.91
C ASN A 144 18.29 -18.10 -6.08
N LYS A 145 19.27 -17.25 -6.39
CA LYS A 145 20.68 -17.64 -6.49
C LYS A 145 21.35 -17.44 -5.12
N PRO A 146 22.11 -18.42 -4.61
CA PRO A 146 22.89 -18.22 -3.40
C PRO A 146 23.89 -17.08 -3.66
N GLN A 147 23.75 -15.99 -2.91
CA GLN A 147 24.80 -14.98 -2.83
C GLN A 147 25.97 -15.61 -2.07
N THR A 148 27.05 -15.95 -2.77
CA THR A 148 28.33 -16.31 -2.15
C THR A 148 28.94 -15.08 -1.49
N ASN A 149 28.44 -14.71 -0.31
CA ASN A 149 29.18 -13.84 0.61
C ASN A 149 29.83 -14.72 1.68
N LYS A 150 31.16 -14.67 1.68
CA LYS A 150 32.04 -15.25 2.69
C LYS A 150 31.84 -14.49 4.01
N GLU A 151 31.68 -15.28 5.09
CA GLU A 151 31.87 -14.92 6.51
C GLU A 151 30.79 -13.93 7.05
N GLU A 152 29.96 -14.25 8.04
CA GLU A 152 30.25 -14.95 9.30
C GLU A 152 29.17 -15.98 9.69
N ILE A 153 29.62 -17.04 10.36
CA ILE A 153 28.82 -18.14 10.89
C ILE A 153 28.25 -17.76 12.26
N VAL A 154 27.02 -18.22 12.52
CA VAL A 154 26.38 -18.70 13.78
C VAL A 154 24.91 -18.26 13.67
N GLN A 155 23.89 -19.10 13.42
CA GLN A 155 23.55 -20.35 14.08
C GLN A 155 22.52 -21.15 13.25
N GLU A 156 22.78 -22.45 13.12
CA GLU A 156 21.90 -23.61 12.86
C GLU A 156 20.72 -23.50 11.85
N LYS A 157 21.02 -23.71 10.56
CA LYS A 157 20.00 -24.06 9.55
C LYS A 157 19.54 -25.51 9.76
N ARG A 158 18.34 -25.73 10.31
CA ARG A 158 17.63 -27.01 10.13
C ARG A 158 16.92 -27.00 8.79
N ILE A 159 17.43 -27.79 7.86
CA ILE A 159 16.74 -28.16 6.62
C ILE A 159 16.16 -29.55 6.85
N VAL A 160 14.84 -29.72 6.77
CA VAL A 160 14.21 -31.03 6.69
C VAL A 160 13.44 -31.11 5.37
N THR A 161 13.92 -31.99 4.51
CA THR A 161 13.24 -32.45 3.29
C THR A 161 12.06 -33.34 3.66
N GLY A 162 10.88 -33.02 3.13
CA GLY A 162 9.74 -33.91 2.98
C GLY A 162 9.12 -33.70 1.61
#